data_AF-A0A2V9ZVF9-F1
#
_entry.id   AF-A0A2V9ZVF9-F1
#
_cell.length_a   1.000
_cell.length_b   1.000
_cell.length_c   1.000
_cell.angle_alpha   90.00
_cell.angle_beta   90.00
_cell.angle_gamma   90.00
#
_symmetry.space_group_name_H-M   'P 1'
#
loop_
_entity.id
_entity.type
_entity.pdbx_description
1 polymer ?
#
loop_
_entity_poly.entity_id
_entity_poly.type
_entity_poly.pdbx_seq_one_letter_code
_entity_poly.pdbx_strand_id
1 'polypeptide(L)'
;MDSYFNDFHCIAMTGACTDAQALGGGNGNNPMGPYKIENNFLEGSGETIIFGGGPATLTPADIVVRRNHMYKPLMWMKDRPDFVGGPDGHPFIVKNMFELKNAQRVLLEDNVMENTWGGFTQTGFAVLLTPKNQSPNVCPLCRVLDVTVRYNHIAHMASGFQIGNGL
;
A
#
# COMPACT_ATOMS: atom_id res chain seq x y z
N MET A 1 -1.80 16.62 0.15
CA MET A 1 -0.33 16.62 0.29
C MET A 1 0.31 16.62 -1.08
N ASP A 2 1.46 17.28 -1.21
CA ASP A 2 2.33 17.41 -2.38
C ASP A 2 3.76 17.47 -1.84
N SER A 3 4.48 16.38 -1.90
CA SER A 3 5.67 16.10 -1.08
C SER A 3 6.46 14.89 -1.58
N TYR A 4 7.63 14.69 -0.99
CA TYR A 4 8.54 13.58 -1.29
C TYR A 4 8.73 12.72 -0.04
N PHE A 5 8.36 11.44 -0.11
CA PHE A 5 8.47 10.46 0.96
C PHE A 5 9.28 9.26 0.45
N ASN A 6 10.48 9.06 0.97
CA ASN A 6 11.38 8.01 0.51
C ASN A 6 11.99 7.21 1.66
N ASP A 7 12.53 6.04 1.31
CA ASP A 7 13.33 5.19 2.21
C ASP A 7 12.58 4.63 3.44
N PHE A 8 11.25 4.45 3.34
CA PHE A 8 10.47 3.78 4.38
C PHE A 8 10.59 2.26 4.21
N HIS A 9 11.42 1.62 5.03
CA HIS A 9 11.62 0.18 4.93
C HIS A 9 11.65 -0.56 6.27
N CYS A 10 11.20 -1.82 6.24
CA CYS A 10 11.32 -2.73 7.36
C CYS A 10 12.10 -3.98 6.97
N ILE A 11 13.02 -4.44 7.82
CA ILE A 11 13.83 -5.63 7.55
C ILE A 11 12.95 -6.88 7.70
N ALA A 12 12.96 -7.75 6.70
CA ALA A 12 12.22 -9.00 6.72
C ALA A 12 12.82 -9.99 7.72
N MET A 13 11.95 -10.71 8.44
CA MET A 13 12.26 -11.75 9.44
C MET A 13 12.94 -11.27 10.73
N THR A 14 13.89 -10.35 10.65
CA THR A 14 14.69 -9.87 11.80
C THR A 14 14.31 -8.46 12.25
N GLY A 15 13.54 -7.72 11.46
CA GLY A 15 13.04 -6.40 11.82
C GLY A 15 12.00 -6.44 12.94
N ALA A 16 11.91 -5.35 13.71
CA ALA A 16 10.90 -5.17 14.76
C ALA A 16 9.50 -4.80 14.23
N CYS A 17 9.37 -4.58 12.92
CA CYS A 17 8.15 -4.19 12.23
C CYS A 17 7.72 -5.28 11.24
N THR A 18 6.45 -5.27 10.84
CA THR A 18 5.89 -6.16 9.80
C THR A 18 5.50 -5.40 8.55
N ASP A 19 5.64 -4.08 8.59
CA ASP A 19 5.04 -3.11 7.69
C ASP A 19 5.90 -1.84 7.67
N ALA A 20 5.96 -1.20 6.51
CA ALA A 20 6.60 0.10 6.32
C ALA A 20 5.89 0.79 5.14
N GLN A 21 4.97 1.69 5.45
CA GLN A 21 4.18 2.42 4.47
C GLN A 21 4.65 3.86 4.33
N ALA A 22 4.59 4.39 3.09
CA ALA A 22 4.75 5.83 2.90
C ALA A 22 3.53 6.56 3.49
N LEU A 23 2.32 6.04 3.22
CA LEU A 23 1.06 6.58 3.74
C LEU A 23 0.12 5.48 4.21
N GLY A 24 -0.41 5.64 5.43
CA GLY A 24 -1.38 4.73 6.03
C GLY A 24 -2.57 5.49 6.64
N GLY A 25 -3.76 4.94 6.52
CA GLY A 25 -4.99 5.48 7.11
C GLY A 25 -6.07 4.42 7.29
N GLY A 26 -7.31 4.84 7.59
CA GLY A 26 -8.47 3.94 7.62
C GLY A 26 -8.61 3.07 8.86
N ASN A 27 -7.88 3.39 9.93
CA ASN A 27 -7.93 2.75 11.23
C ASN A 27 -8.45 3.73 12.31
N GLY A 28 -9.06 3.20 13.37
CA GLY A 28 -9.56 3.96 14.51
C GLY A 28 -11.05 4.28 14.47
N ASN A 29 -11.46 5.16 15.40
CA ASN A 29 -12.87 5.39 15.73
C ASN A 29 -13.37 6.80 15.38
N ASN A 30 -12.50 7.64 14.83
CA ASN A 30 -12.84 9.02 14.48
C ASN A 30 -13.27 9.10 13.00
N PRO A 31 -14.08 10.10 12.63
CA PRO A 31 -14.33 10.41 11.22
C PRO A 31 -13.01 10.60 10.46
N MET A 32 -12.93 10.02 9.27
CA MET A 32 -11.74 10.00 8.42
C MET A 32 -12.10 10.43 7.00
N GLY A 33 -11.31 11.34 6.43
CA GLY A 33 -11.54 11.97 5.14
C GLY A 33 -12.28 13.32 5.27
N PRO A 34 -12.38 14.09 4.16
CA PRO A 34 -11.85 13.79 2.82
C PRO A 34 -10.32 13.82 2.78
N TYR A 35 -9.73 13.00 1.92
CA TYR A 35 -8.27 12.93 1.73
C TYR A 35 -7.88 13.27 0.30
N LYS A 36 -6.83 14.07 0.14
CA LYS A 36 -6.22 14.38 -1.15
C LYS A 36 -4.72 14.12 -1.13
N ILE A 37 -4.32 13.07 -1.84
CA ILE A 37 -2.94 12.62 -2.04
C ILE A 37 -2.59 12.90 -3.50
N GLU A 38 -1.85 13.98 -3.75
CA GLU A 38 -1.63 14.48 -5.10
C GLU A 38 -0.21 14.97 -5.33
N ASN A 39 0.37 14.64 -6.49
CA ASN A 39 1.70 15.16 -6.87
C ASN A 39 2.83 14.75 -5.91
N ASN A 40 2.79 13.53 -5.37
CA ASN A 40 3.83 13.04 -4.46
C ASN A 40 4.74 12.01 -5.14
N PHE A 41 5.98 11.91 -4.67
CA PHE A 41 6.82 10.72 -4.84
C PHE A 41 6.81 9.91 -3.54
N LEU A 42 6.53 8.62 -3.64
CA LEU A 42 6.20 7.76 -2.50
C LEU A 42 6.95 6.43 -2.59
N GLU A 43 7.77 6.14 -1.60
CA GLU A 43 8.39 4.83 -1.40
C GLU A 43 8.00 4.24 -0.05
N GLY A 44 7.58 2.99 -0.05
CA GLY A 44 7.38 2.19 1.16
C GLY A 44 7.63 0.73 0.82
N SER A 45 8.48 0.05 1.57
CA SER A 45 8.82 -1.35 1.29
C SER A 45 7.59 -2.27 1.48
N GLY A 46 6.74 -1.98 2.48
CA GLY A 46 5.44 -2.62 2.65
C GLY A 46 4.42 -2.14 1.60
N GLU A 47 3.26 -1.68 2.03
CA GLU A 47 2.32 -0.99 1.15
C GLU A 47 2.78 0.45 0.91
N THR A 48 2.86 0.91 -0.34
CA THR A 48 3.19 2.33 -0.56
C THR A 48 2.08 3.24 0.00
N ILE A 49 0.81 2.92 -0.29
CA ILE A 49 -0.37 3.53 0.32
C ILE A 49 -1.32 2.43 0.80
N ILE A 50 -1.80 2.54 2.04
CA ILE A 50 -2.85 1.66 2.58
C ILE A 50 -3.98 2.42 3.30
N PHE A 51 -5.22 1.96 3.11
CA PHE A 51 -6.34 2.30 4.01
C PHE A 51 -6.93 1.03 4.65
N GLY A 52 -6.87 0.95 5.97
CA GLY A 52 -7.26 -0.18 6.80
C GLY A 52 -6.05 -0.96 7.32
N GLY A 53 -6.21 -2.26 7.56
CA GLY A 53 -5.13 -3.08 8.11
C GLY A 53 -4.97 -3.01 9.64
N GLY A 54 -5.95 -2.42 10.32
CA GLY A 54 -6.02 -2.40 11.78
C GLY A 54 -7.47 -2.28 12.27
N PRO A 55 -7.68 -2.17 13.59
CA PRO A 55 -9.01 -1.97 14.16
C PRO A 55 -9.65 -0.67 13.68
N ALA A 56 -10.93 -0.70 13.32
CA ALA A 56 -11.69 0.49 12.95
C ALA A 56 -13.19 0.31 13.20
N THR A 57 -13.86 1.39 13.63
CA THR A 57 -15.34 1.43 13.73
C THR A 57 -16.00 2.23 12.62
N LEU A 58 -15.21 2.93 11.80
CA LEU A 58 -15.69 3.78 10.70
C LEU A 58 -14.93 3.47 9.41
N THR A 59 -15.58 3.75 8.28
CA THR A 59 -14.98 3.61 6.94
C THR A 59 -14.60 4.99 6.41
N PRO A 60 -13.31 5.26 6.14
CA PRO A 60 -12.88 6.53 5.56
C PRO A 60 -13.49 6.72 4.18
N ALA A 61 -13.78 7.97 3.81
CA ALA A 61 -14.44 8.27 2.56
C ALA A 61 -13.87 9.50 1.84
N ASP A 62 -14.24 9.66 0.57
CA ASP A 62 -13.89 10.80 -0.27
C ASP A 62 -12.36 10.95 -0.39
N ILE A 63 -11.74 9.92 -0.99
CA ILE A 63 -10.29 9.77 -1.09
C ILE A 63 -9.87 9.97 -2.54
N VAL A 64 -9.04 10.98 -2.79
CA VAL A 64 -8.45 11.24 -4.11
C VAL A 64 -6.96 10.97 -4.05
N VAL A 65 -6.51 10.01 -4.86
CA VAL A 65 -5.09 9.66 -5.05
C VAL A 65 -4.76 9.86 -6.52
N ARG A 66 -4.08 10.95 -6.86
CA ARG A 66 -3.77 11.25 -8.26
C ARG A 66 -2.43 11.90 -8.53
N ARG A 67 -1.85 11.65 -9.70
CA ARG A 67 -0.56 12.25 -10.11
C ARG A 67 0.58 11.96 -9.14
N ASN A 68 0.54 10.82 -8.45
CA ASN A 68 1.65 10.39 -7.60
C ASN A 68 2.54 9.40 -8.36
N HIS A 69 3.80 9.35 -7.99
CA HIS A 69 4.74 8.31 -8.38
C HIS A 69 4.97 7.39 -7.17
N MET A 70 4.43 6.18 -7.23
CA MET A 70 4.64 5.11 -6.26
C MET A 70 5.76 4.21 -6.77
N TYR A 71 6.89 4.21 -6.07
CA TYR A 71 8.12 3.59 -6.54
C TYR A 71 8.70 2.68 -5.46
N LYS A 72 9.22 1.51 -5.84
CA LYS A 72 10.13 0.75 -4.98
C LYS A 72 11.50 0.66 -5.67
N PRO A 73 12.58 1.13 -5.03
CA PRO A 73 13.94 0.99 -5.58
C PRO A 73 14.30 -0.46 -5.88
N LEU A 74 14.72 -0.75 -7.12
CA LEU A 74 15.16 -2.10 -7.51
C LEU A 74 16.38 -2.59 -6.72
N MET A 75 17.18 -1.69 -6.15
CA MET A 75 18.26 -2.06 -5.23
C MET A 75 17.74 -2.78 -3.97
N TRP A 76 16.45 -2.69 -3.62
CA TRP A 76 15.88 -3.47 -2.51
C TRP A 76 15.61 -4.94 -2.87
N MET A 77 15.72 -5.32 -4.14
CA MET A 77 15.47 -6.68 -4.62
C MET A 77 16.70 -7.56 -4.39
N LYS A 78 16.56 -8.61 -3.58
CA LYS A 78 17.68 -9.47 -3.14
C LYS A 78 18.53 -10.06 -4.27
N ASP A 79 17.91 -10.38 -5.41
CA ASP A 79 18.59 -11.05 -6.53
C ASP A 79 19.35 -10.08 -7.45
N ARG A 80 19.41 -8.80 -7.10
CA ARG A 80 20.11 -7.77 -7.87
C ARG A 80 21.59 -7.66 -7.47
N PRO A 81 22.51 -7.38 -8.42
CA PRO A 81 23.93 -7.18 -8.11
C PRO A 81 24.19 -5.98 -7.19
N ASP A 82 23.32 -4.97 -7.26
CA ASP A 82 23.36 -3.73 -6.47
C ASP A 82 22.44 -3.80 -5.24
N PHE A 83 22.14 -5.01 -4.74
CA PHE A 83 21.23 -5.21 -3.62
C PHE A 83 21.69 -4.50 -2.33
N VAL A 84 20.75 -3.77 -1.72
CA VAL A 84 20.85 -3.14 -0.41
C VAL A 84 19.74 -3.69 0.48
N GLY A 85 20.14 -4.25 1.62
CA GLY A 85 19.23 -4.76 2.67
C GLY A 85 19.45 -4.08 4.01
N GLY A 86 18.87 -4.65 5.06
CA GLY A 86 19.09 -4.23 6.44
C GLY A 86 20.55 -4.37 6.88
N PRO A 87 20.93 -3.78 8.03
CA PRO A 87 22.30 -3.84 8.55
C PRO A 87 22.82 -5.26 8.83
N ASP A 88 21.92 -6.24 8.94
CA ASP A 88 22.18 -7.67 9.11
C ASP A 88 22.21 -8.44 7.79
N GLY A 89 22.08 -7.76 6.65
CA GLY A 89 22.08 -8.33 5.31
C GLY A 89 20.75 -8.94 4.88
N HIS A 90 19.70 -8.87 5.71
CA HIS A 90 18.39 -9.37 5.33
C HIS A 90 17.65 -8.41 4.38
N PRO A 91 16.84 -8.92 3.44
CA PRO A 91 16.05 -8.07 2.55
C PRO A 91 15.00 -7.28 3.34
N PHE A 92 14.54 -6.19 2.76
CA PHE A 92 13.34 -5.52 3.27
C PHE A 92 12.09 -6.33 2.95
N ILE A 93 11.03 -6.14 3.73
CA ILE A 93 9.71 -6.64 3.37
C ILE A 93 9.28 -6.00 2.05
N VAL A 94 8.60 -6.76 1.17
CA VAL A 94 8.00 -6.17 -0.04
C VAL A 94 6.53 -6.59 -0.15
N LYS A 95 5.64 -5.59 -0.20
CA LYS A 95 4.20 -5.77 -0.37
C LYS A 95 3.68 -4.89 -1.53
N ASN A 96 2.46 -4.36 -1.41
CA ASN A 96 1.72 -3.80 -2.54
C ASN A 96 2.03 -2.32 -2.79
N MET A 97 1.57 -1.75 -3.91
CA MET A 97 1.62 -0.30 -4.12
C MET A 97 0.44 0.39 -3.45
N PHE A 98 -0.77 0.02 -3.85
CA PHE A 98 -2.00 0.63 -3.35
C PHE A 98 -2.95 -0.43 -2.80
N GLU A 99 -3.24 -0.38 -1.50
CA GLU A 99 -4.06 -1.38 -0.82
C GLU A 99 -5.24 -0.76 -0.08
N LEU A 100 -6.45 -1.25 -0.37
CA LEU A 100 -7.66 -0.89 0.34
C LEU A 100 -8.23 -2.11 1.06
N LYS A 101 -8.29 -2.00 2.39
CA LYS A 101 -8.99 -2.91 3.29
C LYS A 101 -10.21 -2.26 3.95
N ASN A 102 -10.24 -0.94 4.02
CA ASN A 102 -11.34 -0.14 4.55
C ASN A 102 -11.38 1.24 3.90
N ALA A 103 -12.22 1.45 2.90
CA ALA A 103 -12.43 2.74 2.25
C ALA A 103 -13.71 2.77 1.40
N GLN A 104 -14.27 3.96 1.17
CA GLN A 104 -15.36 4.16 0.22
C GLN A 104 -15.19 5.45 -0.58
N ARG A 105 -15.75 5.52 -1.80
CA ARG A 105 -15.65 6.70 -2.69
C ARG A 105 -14.21 7.12 -2.92
N VAL A 106 -13.47 6.24 -3.60
CA VAL A 106 -12.04 6.41 -3.88
C VAL A 106 -11.81 6.65 -5.35
N LEU A 107 -11.03 7.67 -5.69
CA LEU A 107 -10.53 7.94 -7.02
C LEU A 107 -9.01 7.73 -7.05
N LEU A 108 -8.57 6.69 -7.75
CA LEU A 108 -7.17 6.40 -8.05
C LEU A 108 -6.91 6.73 -9.51
N GLU A 109 -6.32 7.89 -9.78
CA GLU A 109 -6.22 8.46 -11.13
C GLU A 109 -4.83 8.94 -11.49
N ASP A 110 -4.34 8.62 -12.70
CA ASP A 110 -3.14 9.27 -13.26
C ASP A 110 -1.90 9.12 -12.36
N ASN A 111 -1.74 7.98 -11.68
CA ASN A 111 -0.54 7.67 -10.91
C ASN A 111 0.40 6.80 -11.74
N VAL A 112 1.70 6.94 -11.48
CA VAL A 112 2.73 6.03 -11.96
C VAL A 112 3.05 5.06 -10.82
N MET A 113 2.99 3.77 -11.09
CA MET A 113 3.34 2.72 -10.15
C MET A 113 4.42 1.85 -10.79
N GLU A 114 5.59 1.77 -10.15
CA GLU A 114 6.76 1.08 -10.70
C GLU A 114 7.44 0.19 -9.66
N ASN A 115 7.69 -1.05 -10.07
CA ASN A 115 8.48 -2.06 -9.36
C ASN A 115 7.82 -2.61 -8.09
N THR A 116 7.25 -3.80 -8.19
CA THR A 116 6.98 -4.62 -6.99
C THR A 116 7.22 -6.09 -7.28
N TRP A 117 7.57 -6.84 -6.26
CA TRP A 117 7.85 -8.27 -6.31
C TRP A 117 7.38 -8.94 -5.02
N GLY A 118 7.28 -10.27 -5.04
CA GLY A 118 7.01 -11.04 -3.83
C GLY A 118 8.25 -11.05 -2.94
N GLY A 119 8.30 -10.18 -1.93
CA GLY A 119 9.43 -10.11 -1.00
C GLY A 119 9.08 -10.46 0.45
N PHE A 120 7.80 -10.51 0.82
CA PHE A 120 7.36 -10.94 2.15
C PHE A 120 5.83 -11.10 2.26
N THR A 121 5.30 -12.24 2.73
CA THR A 121 3.87 -12.53 3.04
C THR A 121 2.78 -12.16 2.00
N GLN A 122 3.12 -11.46 0.93
CA GLN A 122 2.26 -10.92 -0.11
C GLN A 122 2.96 -11.08 -1.47
N THR A 123 2.16 -11.11 -2.54
CA THR A 123 2.65 -11.33 -3.90
C THR A 123 3.33 -10.09 -4.50
N GLY A 124 2.95 -8.89 -4.06
CA GLY A 124 3.35 -7.63 -4.70
C GLY A 124 2.35 -7.24 -5.79
N PHE A 125 1.21 -6.68 -5.39
CA PHE A 125 0.20 -6.14 -6.29
C PHE A 125 0.38 -4.64 -6.53
N ALA A 126 0.05 -4.16 -7.74
CA ALA A 126 -0.13 -2.73 -7.95
C ALA A 126 -1.36 -2.22 -7.19
N VAL A 127 -2.50 -2.89 -7.35
CA VAL A 127 -3.77 -2.51 -6.72
C VAL A 127 -4.41 -3.71 -6.04
N LEU A 128 -4.63 -3.61 -4.73
CA LEU A 128 -5.25 -4.65 -3.92
C LEU A 128 -6.52 -4.11 -3.26
N LEU A 129 -7.69 -4.58 -3.71
CA LEU A 129 -9.01 -4.16 -3.23
C LEU A 129 -9.66 -5.30 -2.45
N THR A 130 -9.37 -5.39 -1.16
CA THR A 130 -9.67 -6.57 -0.34
C THR A 130 -10.24 -6.14 1.02
N PRO A 131 -11.56 -5.85 1.12
CA PRO A 131 -12.15 -5.48 2.40
C PRO A 131 -11.84 -6.53 3.46
N LYS A 132 -11.15 -6.18 4.54
CA LYS A 132 -10.62 -7.20 5.46
C LYS A 132 -10.80 -6.83 6.91
N ASN A 133 -11.45 -7.73 7.65
CA ASN A 133 -11.44 -7.76 9.10
C ASN A 133 -10.33 -8.72 9.55
N GLN A 134 -9.12 -8.20 9.81
CA GLN A 134 -7.92 -9.01 10.03
C GLN A 134 -7.94 -9.85 11.33
N SER A 135 -8.92 -9.66 12.20
CA SER A 135 -9.15 -10.45 13.41
C SER A 135 -10.64 -10.44 13.75
N PRO A 136 -11.15 -11.38 14.57
CA PRO A 136 -12.55 -11.37 14.97
C PRO A 136 -12.96 -10.01 15.56
N ASN A 137 -14.02 -9.41 15.01
CA ASN A 137 -14.66 -8.19 15.50
C ASN A 137 -13.79 -6.91 15.60
N VAL A 138 -12.63 -6.83 14.92
CA VAL A 138 -11.80 -5.60 14.98
C VAL A 138 -12.22 -4.53 13.96
N CYS A 139 -12.87 -4.94 12.87
CA CYS A 139 -13.46 -4.03 11.89
C CYS A 139 -14.65 -4.69 11.15
N PRO A 140 -15.80 -4.89 11.83
CA PRO A 140 -16.96 -5.53 11.22
C PRO A 140 -17.60 -4.70 10.10
N LEU A 141 -17.34 -3.38 10.07
CA LEU A 141 -17.83 -2.46 9.05
C LEU A 141 -16.83 -2.19 7.92
N CYS A 142 -15.63 -2.80 7.97
CA CYS A 142 -14.61 -2.66 6.95
C CYS A 142 -15.17 -3.07 5.60
N ARG A 143 -15.15 -2.13 4.65
CA ARG A 143 -15.67 -2.30 3.30
C ARG A 143 -14.74 -1.62 2.30
N VAL A 144 -14.80 -2.05 1.05
CA VAL A 144 -14.20 -1.35 -0.09
C VAL A 144 -15.31 -1.15 -1.12
N LEU A 145 -15.74 0.09 -1.31
CA LEU A 145 -16.93 0.44 -2.09
C LEU A 145 -16.68 1.69 -2.94
N ASP A 146 -17.32 1.80 -4.10
CA ASP A 146 -17.26 2.98 -4.98
C ASP A 146 -15.82 3.41 -5.31
N VAL A 147 -15.04 2.50 -5.89
CA VAL A 147 -13.65 2.75 -6.27
C VAL A 147 -13.55 2.95 -7.79
N THR A 148 -13.06 4.10 -8.20
CA THR A 148 -12.70 4.39 -9.60
C THR A 148 -11.20 4.31 -9.76
N VAL A 149 -10.73 3.43 -10.64
CA VAL A 149 -9.33 3.32 -11.05
C VAL A 149 -9.24 3.68 -12.53
N ARG A 150 -8.53 4.76 -12.88
CA ARG A 150 -8.42 5.20 -14.29
C ARG A 150 -7.09 5.90 -14.58
N TYR A 151 -6.61 5.77 -15.81
CA TYR A 151 -5.41 6.47 -16.32
C TYR A 151 -4.11 6.22 -15.54
N ASN A 152 -4.04 5.21 -14.66
CA ASN A 152 -2.79 4.89 -13.97
C ASN A 152 -1.85 4.12 -14.91
N HIS A 153 -0.56 4.43 -14.84
CA HIS A 153 0.50 3.67 -15.48
C HIS A 153 1.07 2.66 -14.49
N ILE A 154 0.97 1.37 -14.82
CA ILE A 154 1.41 0.27 -13.95
C ILE A 154 2.45 -0.53 -14.72
N ALA A 155 3.69 -0.56 -14.22
CA ALA A 155 4.80 -1.24 -14.89
C ALA A 155 5.67 -2.04 -13.91
N HIS A 156 6.22 -3.16 -14.38
CA HIS A 156 7.16 -4.01 -13.63
C HIS A 156 6.60 -4.50 -12.27
N MET A 157 5.38 -5.04 -12.30
CA MET A 157 4.69 -5.55 -11.11
C MET A 157 4.66 -7.07 -11.12
N ALA A 158 4.79 -7.68 -9.93
CA ALA A 158 4.54 -9.11 -9.75
C ALA A 158 3.10 -9.47 -10.16
N SER A 159 2.13 -8.63 -9.76
CA SER A 159 0.73 -8.76 -10.10
C SER A 159 0.06 -7.39 -10.30
N GLY A 160 -0.89 -7.29 -11.23
CA GLY A 160 -1.62 -6.05 -11.49
C GLY A 160 -2.67 -5.76 -10.42
N PHE A 161 -3.75 -6.55 -10.42
CA PHE A 161 -4.91 -6.33 -9.56
C PHE A 161 -5.30 -7.59 -8.81
N GLN A 162 -5.76 -7.42 -7.57
CA GLN A 162 -6.64 -8.38 -6.93
C GLN A 162 -7.84 -7.65 -6.35
N ILE A 163 -9.02 -8.19 -6.63
CA ILE A 163 -10.30 -7.60 -6.25
C ILE A 163 -11.12 -8.69 -5.55
N GLY A 164 -11.49 -8.41 -4.30
CA GLY A 164 -12.16 -9.36 -3.42
C GLY A 164 -11.19 -10.26 -2.66
N ASN A 165 -11.64 -10.69 -1.48
CA ASN A 165 -11.05 -11.85 -0.82
C ASN A 165 -11.70 -13.04 -1.51
N GLY A 166 -10.95 -13.86 -2.24
CA GLY A 166 -11.46 -15.15 -2.70
C GLY A 166 -12.11 -15.87 -1.51
N LEU A 167 -13.30 -16.43 -1.74
CA LEU A 167 -13.99 -17.29 -0.77
C LEU A 167 -13.13 -18.53 -0.49
#